data_AF-A0A642UVM0-F1
#
_entry.id   AF-A0A642UVM0-F1
#
_cell.length_a   1.000
_cell.length_b   1.000
_cell.length_c   1.000
_cell.angle_alpha   90.00
_cell.angle_beta   90.00
_cell.angle_gamma   90.00
#
_symmetry.space_group_name_H-M   'P 1'
#
loop_
_entity.id
_entity.type
_entity.pdbx_description
1 polymer ?
#
loop_
_entity_poly.entity_id
_entity_poly.type
_entity_poly.pdbx_seq_one_letter_code
_entity_poly.pdbx_strand_id
1 'polypeptide(L)'
;MGRSNGLKVSSQWDETDPSIEDEILEAYSELAGEEDLHLNQLEELFHRLQIPGCFTRQLLQSVDQFYAILDSGASINLKDTSHLMVVFMVQNLTITDPQVTSIHECLDIVDIDKLLTRGTKLIKFRDNYQHITDTWRLFGCKENDTLTIPQLQKIKEELNVEVSDQMLIDMVSCGKEFNFEGACVGILTFGEILGKLGELDAR
;
A
#
# COMPACT_ATOMS: atom_id res chain seq x y z
N MET A 1 5.04 -7.91 35.48
CA MET A 1 5.17 -8.93 34.42
C MET A 1 4.03 -8.73 33.44
N GLY A 2 4.21 -7.85 32.45
CA GLY A 2 3.23 -7.66 31.37
C GLY A 2 3.64 -8.51 30.18
N ARG A 3 2.90 -9.59 29.91
CA ARG A 3 3.03 -10.31 28.64
C ARG A 3 2.31 -9.47 27.59
N SER A 4 3.07 -8.79 26.74
CA SER A 4 2.60 -8.32 25.44
C SER A 4 2.32 -9.56 24.60
N ASN A 5 1.08 -10.04 24.60
CA ASN A 5 0.61 -10.91 23.52
C ASN A 5 0.52 -10.03 22.26
N GLY A 6 1.67 -9.80 21.63
CA GLY A 6 1.71 -9.21 20.30
C GLY A 6 0.93 -10.10 19.35
N LEU A 7 0.17 -9.47 18.44
CA LEU A 7 -0.46 -10.16 17.32
C LEU A 7 0.57 -11.09 16.66
N LYS A 8 0.25 -12.39 16.58
CA LYS A 8 1.12 -13.37 15.92
C LYS A 8 1.01 -13.12 14.42
N VAL A 9 2.05 -12.50 13.85
CA VAL A 9 2.12 -12.22 12.41
C VAL A 9 2.22 -13.54 11.64
N SER A 10 1.50 -13.64 10.52
CA SER A 10 1.60 -14.78 9.60
C SER A 10 3.04 -14.95 9.12
N SER A 11 3.51 -16.20 9.05
CA SER A 11 4.80 -16.51 8.46
C SER A 11 4.81 -16.42 6.94
N GLN A 12 3.65 -16.51 6.28
CA GLN A 12 3.52 -16.49 4.82
C GLN A 12 3.27 -15.10 4.25
N TRP A 13 2.98 -14.11 5.10
CA TRP A 13 2.64 -12.76 4.63
C TRP A 13 3.77 -12.12 3.81
N ASP A 14 5.01 -12.24 4.29
CA ASP A 14 6.20 -11.71 3.64
C ASP A 14 6.88 -12.72 2.68
N GLU A 15 6.33 -13.94 2.55
CA GLU A 15 6.82 -14.92 1.58
C GLU A 15 6.38 -14.55 0.16
N THR A 16 7.32 -14.55 -0.78
CA THR A 16 7.05 -14.37 -2.21
C THR A 16 6.85 -15.74 -2.84
N ASP A 17 5.68 -15.95 -3.44
CA ASP A 17 5.43 -17.13 -4.27
C ASP A 17 6.17 -16.94 -5.61
N PRO A 18 7.02 -17.88 -6.05
CA PRO A 18 7.73 -17.79 -7.33
C PRO A 18 6.81 -17.54 -8.53
N SER A 19 5.58 -18.05 -8.51
CA SER A 19 4.62 -17.82 -9.60
C SER A 19 4.11 -16.38 -9.65
N ILE A 20 3.98 -15.72 -8.49
CA ILE A 20 3.64 -14.29 -8.40
C ILE A 20 4.82 -13.45 -8.86
N GLU A 21 6.04 -13.83 -8.48
CA GLU A 21 7.26 -13.17 -8.95
C GLU A 21 7.38 -13.24 -10.48
N ASP A 22 7.22 -14.44 -11.06
CA ASP A 22 7.22 -14.65 -12.51
C ASP A 22 6.17 -13.79 -13.21
N GLU A 23 4.94 -13.71 -12.67
CA GLU A 23 3.87 -12.87 -13.21
C GLU A 23 4.24 -11.37 -13.23
N ILE A 24 4.84 -10.87 -12.15
CA ILE A 24 5.27 -9.46 -12.07
C ILE A 24 6.42 -9.21 -13.04
N LEU A 25 7.40 -10.11 -13.11
CA LEU A 25 8.56 -9.99 -14.00
C LEU A 25 8.15 -10.04 -15.48
N GLU A 26 7.17 -10.87 -15.83
CA GLU A 26 6.60 -10.93 -17.18
C GLU A 26 5.94 -9.59 -17.53
N ALA A 27 5.03 -9.09 -16.68
CA ALA A 27 4.37 -7.80 -16.91
C ALA A 27 5.36 -6.62 -16.97
N TYR A 28 6.39 -6.64 -16.11
CA TYR A 28 7.46 -5.65 -16.11
C TYR A 28 8.24 -5.68 -17.44
N SER A 29 8.69 -6.86 -17.86
CA SER A 29 9.53 -7.03 -19.06
C SER A 29 8.80 -6.63 -20.33
N GLU A 30 7.51 -6.93 -20.43
CA GLU A 30 6.67 -6.53 -21.57
C GLU A 30 6.52 -5.00 -21.70
N LEU A 31 6.50 -4.28 -20.59
CA LEU A 31 6.32 -2.83 -20.58
C LEU A 31 7.64 -2.06 -20.70
N ALA A 32 8.69 -2.56 -20.06
CA ALA A 32 10.04 -1.99 -20.15
C ALA A 32 10.62 -2.18 -21.56
N GLY A 33 10.42 -3.36 -22.17
CA GLY A 33 10.95 -3.66 -23.50
C GLY A 33 12.48 -3.65 -23.51
N GLU A 34 13.06 -2.73 -24.28
CA GLU A 34 14.52 -2.50 -24.33
C GLU A 34 14.98 -1.35 -23.41
N GLU A 35 14.04 -0.59 -22.83
CA GLU A 35 14.29 0.53 -21.92
C GLU A 35 13.95 0.16 -20.46
N ASP A 36 14.20 1.09 -19.53
CA ASP A 36 13.78 0.94 -18.14
C ASP A 36 12.29 1.28 -17.96
N LEU A 37 11.62 0.67 -16.97
CA LEU A 37 10.25 1.01 -16.63
C LEU A 37 10.19 2.34 -15.83
N HIS A 38 9.34 3.26 -16.27
CA HIS A 38 9.11 4.57 -15.65
C HIS A 38 7.82 4.62 -14.79
N LEU A 39 7.71 5.58 -13.86
CA LEU A 39 6.57 5.65 -12.93
C LEU A 39 5.22 5.86 -13.66
N ASN A 40 5.20 6.63 -14.74
CA ASN A 40 4.00 6.83 -15.56
C ASN A 40 3.46 5.54 -16.23
N GLN A 41 4.25 4.47 -16.29
CA GLN A 41 3.84 3.17 -16.82
C GLN A 41 3.19 2.26 -15.76
N LEU A 42 3.21 2.67 -14.48
CA LEU A 42 2.69 1.83 -13.39
C LEU A 42 1.18 1.59 -13.48
N GLU A 43 0.39 2.53 -14.02
CA GLU A 43 -1.06 2.31 -14.21
C GLU A 43 -1.31 1.12 -15.16
N GLU A 44 -0.61 1.11 -16.29
CA GLU A 44 -0.70 0.03 -17.28
C GLU A 44 -0.17 -1.29 -16.69
N LEU A 45 0.94 -1.25 -15.94
CA LEU A 45 1.47 -2.44 -15.26
C LEU A 45 0.44 -3.06 -14.31
N PHE A 46 -0.19 -2.25 -13.46
CA PHE A 46 -1.22 -2.74 -12.55
C PHE A 46 -2.49 -3.20 -13.27
N HIS A 47 -2.82 -2.59 -14.41
CA HIS A 47 -3.91 -3.04 -15.26
C HIS A 47 -3.65 -4.44 -15.82
N ARG A 48 -2.44 -4.70 -16.32
CA ARG A 48 -2.01 -6.03 -16.82
C ARG A 48 -2.03 -7.09 -15.74
N LEU A 49 -1.55 -6.75 -14.54
CA LEU A 49 -1.63 -7.60 -13.36
C LEU A 49 -3.05 -7.72 -12.79
N GLN A 50 -4.05 -7.09 -13.40
CA GLN A 50 -5.46 -7.12 -12.98
C GLN A 50 -5.66 -6.69 -11.53
N ILE A 51 -4.85 -5.76 -11.02
CA ILE A 51 -4.96 -5.27 -9.66
C ILE A 51 -6.18 -4.34 -9.57
N PRO A 52 -7.13 -4.59 -8.65
CA PRO A 52 -8.26 -3.69 -8.44
C PRO A 52 -7.83 -2.25 -8.13
N GLY A 53 -8.42 -1.28 -8.82
CA GLY A 53 -8.03 0.14 -8.71
C GLY A 53 -8.14 0.72 -7.29
N CYS A 54 -8.98 0.16 -6.42
CA CYS A 54 -9.06 0.58 -5.03
C CYS A 54 -7.74 0.38 -4.26
N PHE A 55 -6.88 -0.55 -4.71
CA PHE A 55 -5.58 -0.85 -4.11
C PHE A 55 -4.41 -0.04 -4.70
N THR A 56 -4.57 0.54 -5.89
CA THR A 56 -3.48 1.26 -6.59
C THR A 56 -3.69 2.77 -6.65
N ARG A 57 -4.93 3.23 -6.49
CA ARG A 57 -5.35 4.64 -6.62
C ARG A 57 -4.46 5.65 -5.89
N GLN A 58 -4.13 5.43 -4.62
CA GLN A 58 -3.30 6.39 -3.87
C GLN A 58 -1.88 6.49 -4.41
N LEU A 59 -1.32 5.35 -4.86
CA LEU A 59 -0.01 5.30 -5.49
C LEU A 59 -0.04 6.04 -6.83
N LEU A 60 -1.05 5.78 -7.68
CA LEU A 60 -1.19 6.45 -8.98
C LEU A 60 -1.41 7.97 -8.83
N GLN A 61 -2.21 8.39 -7.85
CA GLN A 61 -2.35 9.81 -7.50
C GLN A 61 -1.02 10.45 -7.08
N SER A 62 -0.17 9.71 -6.37
CA SER A 62 1.17 10.18 -5.99
C SER A 62 2.09 10.29 -7.20
N VAL A 63 1.94 9.41 -8.20
CA VAL A 63 2.68 9.49 -9.47
C VAL A 63 2.24 10.71 -10.28
N ASP A 64 0.93 10.96 -10.39
CA ASP A 64 0.41 12.16 -11.06
C ASP A 64 0.96 13.45 -10.41
N GLN A 65 0.98 13.48 -9.07
CA GLN A 65 1.53 14.60 -8.32
C GLN A 65 3.04 14.74 -8.51
N PHE A 66 3.79 13.64 -8.62
CA PHE A 66 5.22 13.66 -8.91
C PHE A 66 5.52 14.43 -10.20
N TYR A 67 4.88 14.06 -11.30
CA TYR A 67 5.08 14.75 -12.59
C TYR A 67 4.56 16.19 -12.57
N ALA A 68 3.45 16.47 -11.89
CA ALA A 68 2.95 17.84 -11.76
C ALA A 68 3.96 18.77 -11.04
N ILE A 69 4.66 18.27 -10.02
CA ILE A 69 5.68 19.06 -9.32
C ILE A 69 6.89 19.27 -10.23
N LEU A 70 7.35 18.24 -10.94
CA LEU A 70 8.46 18.36 -11.91
C LEU A 70 8.16 19.39 -13.00
N ASP A 71 6.99 19.32 -13.63
CA ASP A 71 6.58 20.22 -14.70
C ASP A 71 6.45 21.67 -14.24
N SER A 72 5.97 21.88 -13.02
CA SER A 72 5.82 23.22 -12.44
C SER A 72 7.15 23.84 -11.97
N GLY A 73 8.21 23.05 -11.81
CA GLY A 73 9.46 23.49 -11.18
C GLY A 73 9.31 23.87 -9.70
N ALA A 74 8.24 23.42 -9.04
CA ALA A 74 7.97 23.79 -7.66
C ALA A 74 8.95 23.14 -6.67
N SER A 75 9.20 23.82 -5.55
CA SER A 75 9.96 23.26 -4.43
C SER A 75 9.09 22.32 -3.60
N ILE A 76 9.66 21.20 -3.14
CA ILE A 76 8.98 20.33 -2.17
C ILE A 76 8.80 21.07 -0.84
N ASN A 77 7.59 21.02 -0.29
CA ASN A 77 7.35 21.33 1.11
C ASN A 77 7.17 20.04 1.92
N LEU A 78 8.22 19.58 2.62
CA LEU A 78 8.16 18.35 3.44
C LEU A 78 7.24 18.45 4.66
N LYS A 79 6.70 19.65 4.97
CA LYS A 79 5.64 19.83 5.98
C LYS A 79 4.25 19.60 5.39
N ASP A 80 4.11 19.63 4.08
CA ASP A 80 2.90 19.24 3.38
C ASP A 80 2.86 17.73 3.29
N THR A 81 1.82 17.14 3.86
CA THR A 81 1.63 15.68 3.87
C THR A 81 1.61 15.12 2.46
N SER A 82 0.95 15.78 1.50
CA SER A 82 0.86 15.30 0.11
C SER A 82 2.24 15.21 -0.54
N HIS A 83 3.06 16.26 -0.38
CA HIS A 83 4.42 16.29 -0.91
C HIS A 83 5.30 15.23 -0.25
N LEU A 84 5.16 15.04 1.06
CA LEU A 84 5.88 14.01 1.79
C LEU A 84 5.51 12.60 1.27
N MET A 85 4.23 12.36 0.94
CA MET A 85 3.79 11.09 0.37
C MET A 85 4.36 10.83 -1.02
N VAL A 86 4.45 11.86 -1.87
CA VAL A 86 5.11 11.75 -3.17
C VAL A 86 6.58 11.34 -3.00
N VAL A 87 7.32 11.98 -2.09
CA VAL A 87 8.72 11.62 -1.83
C VAL A 87 8.84 10.18 -1.34
N PHE A 88 8.00 9.77 -0.38
CA PHE A 88 8.00 8.40 0.12
C PHE A 88 7.69 7.40 -1.00
N MET A 89 6.68 7.66 -1.83
CA MET A 89 6.34 6.81 -2.97
C MET A 89 7.54 6.63 -3.90
N VAL A 90 8.16 7.73 -4.32
CA VAL A 90 9.30 7.70 -5.24
C VAL A 90 10.47 6.92 -4.64
N GLN A 91 10.85 7.19 -3.40
CA GLN A 91 11.92 6.45 -2.71
C GLN A 91 11.60 4.95 -2.56
N ASN A 92 10.32 4.58 -2.46
CA ASN A 92 9.87 3.20 -2.26
C ASN A 92 9.56 2.44 -3.56
N LEU A 93 9.65 3.08 -4.72
CA LEU A 93 9.37 2.44 -6.01
C LEU A 93 10.46 2.65 -7.05
N THR A 94 11.36 3.61 -6.85
CA THR A 94 12.42 3.94 -7.83
C THR A 94 13.81 3.65 -7.28
N ILE A 95 14.80 3.63 -8.17
CA ILE A 95 16.23 3.47 -7.82
C ILE A 95 16.83 4.71 -7.10
N THR A 96 16.00 5.66 -6.67
CA THR A 96 16.40 6.89 -5.97
C THR A 96 17.04 6.60 -4.60
N ASP A 97 18.11 7.34 -4.27
CA ASP A 97 18.76 7.29 -2.95
C ASP A 97 17.79 7.78 -1.84
N PRO A 98 17.58 7.00 -0.75
CA PRO A 98 16.73 7.40 0.37
C PRO A 98 17.08 8.74 1.04
N GLN A 99 18.31 9.25 0.85
CA GLN A 99 18.74 10.55 1.36
C GLN A 99 18.31 11.73 0.49
N VAL A 100 17.79 11.48 -0.72
CA VAL A 100 17.26 12.52 -1.60
C VAL A 100 16.02 13.13 -0.97
N THR A 101 16.05 14.45 -0.80
CA THR A 101 14.95 15.24 -0.22
C THR A 101 14.30 16.18 -1.25
N SER A 102 14.82 16.20 -2.48
CA SER A 102 14.36 17.02 -3.59
C SER A 102 13.83 16.14 -4.72
N ILE A 103 12.65 16.47 -5.25
CA ILE A 103 11.99 15.67 -6.29
C ILE A 103 12.77 15.69 -7.60
N HIS A 104 13.50 16.79 -7.83
CA HIS A 104 14.31 17.03 -9.02
C HIS A 104 15.58 16.18 -9.05
N GLU A 105 15.94 15.58 -7.92
CA GLU A 105 17.07 14.65 -7.79
C GLU A 105 16.62 13.19 -7.83
N CYS A 106 15.30 12.95 -7.82
CA CYS A 106 14.76 11.61 -7.91
C CYS A 106 14.87 11.06 -9.33
N LEU A 107 15.15 9.76 -9.44
CA LEU A 107 15.12 9.02 -10.68
C LEU A 107 13.70 8.50 -10.91
N ASP A 108 13.17 8.72 -12.11
CA ASP A 108 11.89 8.18 -12.56
C ASP A 108 12.06 6.76 -13.13
N ILE A 109 12.90 5.93 -12.52
CA ILE A 109 13.15 4.56 -12.98
C ILE A 109 12.73 3.62 -11.87
N VAL A 110 11.77 2.75 -12.18
CA VAL A 110 11.20 1.78 -11.24
C VAL A 110 12.27 0.76 -10.86
N ASP A 111 12.47 0.62 -9.55
CA ASP A 111 13.31 -0.40 -8.95
C ASP A 111 12.53 -1.71 -8.88
N ILE A 112 13.02 -2.73 -9.60
CA ILE A 112 12.34 -4.01 -9.75
C ILE A 112 12.22 -4.76 -8.42
N ASP A 113 13.21 -4.68 -7.52
CA ASP A 113 13.16 -5.36 -6.23
C ASP A 113 12.08 -4.75 -5.34
N LYS A 114 11.96 -3.42 -5.39
CA LYS A 114 10.90 -2.68 -4.67
C LYS A 114 9.52 -2.97 -5.27
N LEU A 115 9.44 -3.05 -6.61
CA LEU A 115 8.21 -3.43 -7.31
C LEU A 115 7.79 -4.86 -6.96
N LEU A 116 8.71 -5.82 -6.95
CA LEU A 116 8.41 -7.21 -6.57
C LEU A 116 7.86 -7.28 -5.15
N THR A 117 8.48 -6.57 -4.21
CA THR A 117 8.04 -6.54 -2.81
C THR A 117 6.60 -6.01 -2.66
N ARG A 118 6.28 -4.88 -3.32
CA ARG A 118 4.93 -4.28 -3.24
C ARG A 118 3.92 -5.01 -4.11
N GLY A 119 4.32 -5.38 -5.33
CA GLY A 119 3.53 -6.09 -6.32
C GLY A 119 3.04 -7.44 -5.79
N THR A 120 3.90 -8.17 -5.07
CA THR A 120 3.51 -9.44 -4.43
C THR A 120 2.34 -9.24 -3.47
N LYS A 121 2.39 -8.18 -2.64
CA LYS A 121 1.29 -7.86 -1.71
C LYS A 121 0.03 -7.43 -2.45
N LEU A 122 0.16 -6.65 -3.52
CA LEU A 122 -0.97 -6.25 -4.36
C LEU A 122 -1.62 -7.45 -5.05
N ILE A 123 -0.84 -8.43 -5.50
CA ILE A 123 -1.37 -9.67 -6.08
C ILE A 123 -2.09 -10.50 -5.01
N LYS A 124 -1.54 -10.63 -3.80
CA LYS A 124 -2.27 -11.25 -2.68
C LYS A 124 -3.60 -10.55 -2.39
N PHE A 125 -3.65 -9.22 -2.53
CA PHE A 125 -4.91 -8.47 -2.39
C PHE A 125 -5.88 -8.69 -3.55
N ARG A 126 -5.38 -8.77 -4.79
CA ARG A 126 -6.18 -9.13 -5.98
C ARG A 126 -6.83 -10.50 -5.79
N ASP A 127 -6.03 -11.50 -5.46
CA ASP A 127 -6.49 -12.89 -5.36
C ASP A 127 -7.51 -13.07 -4.22
N ASN A 128 -7.44 -12.23 -3.20
CA ASN A 128 -8.36 -12.20 -2.07
C ASN A 128 -9.36 -11.02 -2.11
N TYR A 129 -9.52 -10.35 -3.25
CA TYR A 129 -10.27 -9.09 -3.35
C TYR A 129 -11.70 -9.20 -2.82
N GLN A 130 -12.41 -10.29 -3.17
CA GLN A 130 -13.78 -10.52 -2.69
C GLN A 130 -13.83 -10.67 -1.17
N HIS A 131 -12.87 -11.40 -0.58
CA HIS A 131 -12.81 -11.60 0.87
C HIS A 131 -12.51 -10.28 1.60
N ILE A 132 -11.55 -9.49 1.09
CA ILE A 132 -11.19 -8.19 1.66
C ILE A 132 -12.40 -7.24 1.58
N THR A 133 -13.04 -7.13 0.42
CA THR A 133 -14.16 -6.19 0.22
C THR A 133 -15.40 -6.58 1.01
N ASP A 134 -15.75 -7.87 1.09
CA ASP A 134 -16.89 -8.31 1.89
C ASP A 134 -16.65 -8.08 3.38
N THR A 135 -15.44 -8.36 3.86
CA THR A 135 -15.07 -8.08 5.25
C THR A 135 -15.05 -6.57 5.52
N TRP A 136 -14.56 -5.76 4.59
CA TRP A 136 -14.58 -4.30 4.69
C TRP A 136 -16.01 -3.73 4.79
N ARG A 137 -16.96 -4.31 4.04
CA ARG A 137 -18.38 -3.93 4.10
C ARG A 137 -19.04 -4.25 5.43
N LEU A 138 -18.54 -5.23 6.21
CA LEU A 138 -19.04 -5.49 7.56
C LEU A 138 -18.85 -4.31 8.51
N PHE A 139 -17.86 -3.45 8.23
CA PHE A 139 -17.63 -2.19 8.93
C PHE A 139 -18.49 -1.03 8.39
N GLY A 140 -19.46 -1.32 7.50
CA GLY A 140 -20.31 -0.32 6.85
C GLY A 140 -19.58 0.53 5.80
N CYS A 141 -18.39 0.12 5.38
CA CYS A 141 -17.52 0.89 4.49
C CYS A 141 -17.65 0.47 3.02
N LYS A 142 -17.50 1.44 2.13
CA LYS A 142 -17.26 1.25 0.69
C LYS A 142 -15.76 1.23 0.41
N GLU A 143 -15.36 0.77 -0.77
CA GLU A 143 -13.94 0.57 -1.15
C GLU A 143 -13.05 1.81 -0.99
N ASN A 144 -13.63 3.00 -1.15
CA ASN A 144 -12.91 4.27 -1.09
C ASN A 144 -13.05 4.97 0.26
N ASP A 145 -13.78 4.39 1.20
CA ASP A 145 -13.96 4.95 2.53
C ASP A 145 -12.70 4.72 3.36
N THR A 146 -12.49 5.57 4.35
CA THR A 146 -11.44 5.43 5.35
C THR A 146 -12.06 5.39 6.74
N LEU A 147 -11.47 4.59 7.63
CA LEU A 147 -11.85 4.47 9.03
C LEU A 147 -10.86 5.21 9.91
N THR A 148 -11.32 6.27 10.55
CA THR A 148 -10.58 6.99 11.60
C THR A 148 -10.73 6.29 12.95
N ILE A 149 -9.84 6.61 13.91
CA ILE A 149 -9.93 6.07 15.28
C ILE A 149 -11.33 6.25 15.91
N PRO A 150 -11.97 7.44 15.85
CA PRO A 150 -13.33 7.60 16.37
C PRO A 150 -14.38 6.69 15.72
N GLN A 151 -14.26 6.43 14.41
CA GLN A 151 -15.17 5.51 13.72
C GLN A 151 -14.92 4.06 14.14
N LEU A 152 -13.66 3.64 14.31
CA LEU A 152 -13.32 2.32 14.84
C LEU A 152 -13.84 2.13 16.28
N GLN A 153 -13.75 3.16 17.12
CA GLN A 153 -14.30 3.14 18.48
C GLN A 153 -15.82 2.97 18.47
N LYS A 154 -16.52 3.68 17.58
CA LYS A 154 -17.97 3.53 17.42
C LYS A 154 -18.36 2.12 16.97
N ILE A 155 -17.65 1.55 15.99
CA ILE A 155 -17.91 0.18 15.52
C ILE A 155 -17.65 -0.84 16.63
N LYS A 156 -16.60 -0.65 17.44
CA LYS A 156 -16.31 -1.46 18.63
C LYS A 156 -17.47 -1.45 19.62
N GLU A 157 -18.05 -0.28 19.91
CA GLU A 157 -19.21 -0.13 20.79
C GLU A 157 -20.45 -0.83 20.22
N GLU A 158 -20.70 -0.70 18.91
CA GLU A 158 -21.86 -1.31 18.23
C GLU A 158 -21.76 -2.85 18.17
N LEU A 159 -20.56 -3.40 17.98
CA LEU A 159 -20.31 -4.84 17.94
C LEU A 159 -20.14 -5.47 19.33
N ASN A 160 -20.10 -4.66 20.39
CA ASN A 160 -19.87 -5.08 21.77
C ASN A 160 -18.62 -6.00 21.92
N VAL A 161 -17.55 -5.68 21.18
CA VAL A 161 -16.30 -6.44 21.23
C VAL A 161 -15.34 -5.78 22.23
N GLU A 162 -14.82 -6.57 23.17
CA GLU A 162 -13.78 -6.12 24.10
C GLU A 162 -12.41 -6.04 23.41
N VAL A 163 -12.23 -5.03 22.55
CA VAL A 163 -10.92 -4.67 21.97
C VAL A 163 -10.32 -3.52 22.76
N SER A 164 -9.05 -3.58 23.15
CA SER A 164 -8.40 -2.43 23.81
C SER A 164 -8.18 -1.29 22.81
N ASP A 165 -8.22 -0.04 23.27
CA ASP A 165 -7.93 1.10 22.40
C ASP A 165 -6.48 1.05 21.86
N GLN A 166 -5.57 0.45 22.63
CA GLN A 166 -4.21 0.14 22.18
C GLN A 166 -4.21 -0.79 20.96
N MET A 167 -5.09 -1.78 20.91
CA MET A 167 -5.19 -2.70 19.77
C MET A 167 -5.79 -2.03 18.53
N LEU A 168 -6.71 -1.08 18.70
CA LEU A 168 -7.18 -0.22 17.59
C LEU A 168 -6.07 0.70 17.07
N ILE A 169 -5.27 1.27 17.97
CA ILE A 169 -4.09 2.06 17.62
C ILE A 169 -3.07 1.19 16.90
N ASP A 170 -2.85 -0.03 17.36
CA ASP A 170 -1.95 -1.00 16.72
C ASP A 170 -2.45 -1.34 15.31
N MET A 171 -3.76 -1.54 15.11
CA MET A 171 -4.36 -1.75 13.78
C MET A 171 -4.12 -0.56 12.85
N VAL A 172 -4.37 0.68 13.29
CA VAL A 172 -4.07 1.89 12.51
C VAL A 172 -2.57 2.01 12.22
N SER A 173 -1.74 1.57 13.18
CA SER A 173 -0.28 1.59 13.08
C SER A 173 0.31 0.42 12.29
N CYS A 174 -0.48 -0.60 11.94
CA CYS A 174 0.00 -1.83 11.28
C CYS A 174 0.17 -1.66 9.77
N GLY A 175 -0.60 -0.80 9.10
CA GLY A 175 -0.53 -0.67 7.64
C GLY A 175 0.40 0.43 7.14
N LYS A 176 1.60 0.56 7.72
CA LYS A 176 2.54 1.67 7.43
C LYS A 176 3.08 1.69 6.00
N GLU A 177 3.09 0.56 5.30
CA GLU A 177 3.67 0.48 3.95
C GLU A 177 2.81 1.19 2.90
N PHE A 178 1.52 1.33 3.21
CA PHE A 178 0.49 1.87 2.33
C PHE A 178 -0.35 2.98 2.99
N ASN A 179 -0.18 3.24 4.28
CA ASN A 179 -0.90 4.29 4.99
C ASN A 179 -0.18 5.63 4.85
N PHE A 180 -0.63 6.39 3.87
CA PHE A 180 -0.12 7.70 3.51
C PHE A 180 -0.95 8.86 4.12
N GLU A 181 -2.10 8.58 4.74
CA GLU A 181 -3.09 9.57 5.21
C GLU A 181 -3.10 9.78 6.75
N GLY A 182 -2.16 9.17 7.48
CA GLY A 182 -2.04 9.33 8.93
C GLY A 182 -2.88 8.33 9.73
N ALA A 183 -3.55 8.76 10.80
CA ALA A 183 -4.24 7.86 11.74
C ALA A 183 -5.62 7.36 11.23
N CYS A 184 -5.68 6.86 9.99
CA CYS A 184 -6.85 6.24 9.40
C CYS A 184 -6.50 4.90 8.72
N VAL A 185 -7.50 4.07 8.46
CA VAL A 185 -7.39 2.77 7.79
C VAL A 185 -8.21 2.82 6.52
N GLY A 186 -7.57 2.80 5.36
CA GLY A 186 -8.23 2.54 4.08
C GLY A 186 -8.27 1.04 3.76
N ILE A 187 -8.94 0.66 2.67
CA ILE A 187 -9.07 -0.76 2.28
C ILE A 187 -7.72 -1.45 2.05
N LEU A 188 -6.70 -0.71 1.60
CA LEU A 188 -5.35 -1.22 1.36
C LEU A 188 -4.62 -1.55 2.68
N THR A 189 -4.65 -0.60 3.64
CA THR A 189 -4.18 -0.80 5.02
C THR A 189 -4.94 -1.95 5.70
N PHE A 190 -6.25 -2.05 5.45
CA PHE A 190 -7.08 -3.13 5.96
C PHE A 190 -6.68 -4.49 5.39
N GLY A 191 -6.44 -4.58 4.08
CA GLY A 191 -5.88 -5.78 3.43
C GLY A 191 -4.56 -6.20 4.04
N GLU A 192 -3.65 -5.25 4.30
CA GLU A 192 -2.35 -5.53 4.95
C GLU A 192 -2.53 -6.09 6.37
N ILE A 193 -3.52 -5.58 7.13
CA ILE A 193 -3.85 -6.11 8.46
C ILE A 193 -4.36 -7.56 8.35
N LEU A 194 -5.29 -7.85 7.42
CA LEU A 194 -5.79 -9.21 7.18
C LEU A 194 -4.66 -10.16 6.77
N GLY A 195 -3.75 -9.70 5.91
CA GLY A 195 -2.57 -10.44 5.49
C GLY A 195 -1.65 -10.78 6.67
N LYS A 196 -1.32 -9.80 7.51
CA LYS A 196 -0.52 -10.01 8.73
C LYS A 196 -1.21 -10.95 9.72
N LEU A 197 -2.54 -11.02 9.73
CA LEU A 197 -3.31 -11.97 10.53
C LEU A 197 -3.34 -13.39 9.96
N GLY A 198 -2.88 -13.59 8.72
CA GLY A 198 -2.92 -14.87 8.00
C GLY A 198 -4.27 -15.17 7.34
N GLU A 199 -5.18 -14.20 7.29
CA GLU A 199 -6.49 -14.37 6.65
C GLU A 199 -6.40 -14.41 5.12
N LEU A 200 -5.26 -13.98 4.56
CA LEU A 200 -4.96 -13.98 3.12
C LEU A 200 -3.93 -15.05 2.71
N ASP A 201 -3.50 -15.90 3.64
CA ASP A 201 -2.58 -17.01 3.34
C ASP A 201 -3.25 -17.97 2.35
N ALA A 202 -2.45 -18.59 1.48
CA ALA A 202 -2.94 -19.58 0.53
C ALA A 202 -3.61 -20.74 1.31
N ARG A 203 -4.88 -21.03 0.96
CA ARG A 203 -5.64 -22.15 1.54
C ARG A 203 -5.34 -23.47 0.85
#